data_AF-A0A842I4D5-F1
#
_entry.id   AF-A0A842I4D5-F1
#
_cell.length_a   1.000
_cell.length_b   1.000
_cell.length_c   1.000
_cell.angle_alpha   90.00
_cell.angle_beta   90.00
_cell.angle_gamma   90.00
#
_symmetry.space_group_name_H-M   'P 1'
#
loop_
_entity.id
_entity.type
_entity.pdbx_description
1 polymer ?
#
loop_
_entity_poly.entity_id
_entity_poly.type
_entity_poly.pdbx_seq_one_letter_code
_entity_poly.pdbx_strand_id
1 'polypeptide(L)'
;MAAGEYELALRAYYRAASEQGLNSDILSALGSANLKLGRLGQAEQLLRRALEADPTFVPALNNLGVVLMEKGQAGEARVVFKQAYALDSGDSDSIRENLRLAIAQSESALYDTPQEKPAFNLVRRGQGRYVLLSQL
;
A
#
# COMPACT_ATOMS: atom_id res chain seq x y z
N MET A 1 -10.17 14.37 -21.60
CA MET A 1 -9.23 14.35 -20.45
C MET A 1 -9.72 13.32 -19.45
N ALA A 2 -8.84 12.47 -18.91
CA ALA A 2 -9.23 11.38 -18.00
C ALA A 2 -9.99 11.86 -16.74
N ALA A 3 -9.69 13.06 -16.24
CA ALA A 3 -10.41 13.65 -15.11
C ALA A 3 -11.93 13.80 -15.36
N GLY A 4 -12.34 14.11 -16.60
CA GLY A 4 -13.76 14.23 -16.95
C GLY A 4 -14.51 12.90 -16.86
N GLU A 5 -13.86 11.79 -17.23
CA GLU A 5 -14.41 10.44 -17.15
C GLU A 5 -14.64 10.03 -15.69
N TYR A 6 -13.69 10.33 -14.80
CA TYR A 6 -13.81 9.97 -13.38
C TYR A 6 -14.87 10.80 -12.65
N GLU A 7 -15.06 12.07 -13.02
CA GLU A 7 -16.18 12.87 -12.50
C GLU A 7 -17.54 12.35 -12.99
N LEU A 8 -17.62 11.89 -14.24
CA LEU A 8 -18.82 11.24 -14.75
C LEU A 8 -19.10 9.93 -14.01
N ALA A 9 -18.06 9.13 -13.76
CA ALA A 9 -18.15 7.90 -12.98
C ALA A 9 -18.67 8.17 -11.55
N LEU A 10 -18.17 9.22 -10.88
CA LEU A 10 -18.67 9.63 -9.56
C LEU A 10 -20.17 9.91 -9.59
N ARG A 11 -20.66 10.65 -10.59
CA ARG A 11 -22.10 10.92 -10.74
C ARG A 11 -22.91 9.63 -10.90
N ALA A 12 -22.41 8.70 -11.71
CA ALA A 12 -23.07 7.41 -11.92
C ALA A 12 -23.10 6.59 -10.62
N TYR A 13 -22.00 6.53 -9.87
CA TYR A 13 -21.94 5.80 -8.61
C TYR A 13 -22.81 6.43 -7.51
N TYR A 14 -22.92 7.76 -7.42
CA TYR A 14 -23.86 8.40 -6.49
C TYR A 14 -25.32 8.12 -6.83
N ARG A 15 -25.64 8.02 -8.12
CA ARG A 15 -26.97 7.57 -8.54
C ARG A 15 -27.22 6.12 -8.13
N ALA A 16 -26.27 5.22 -8.39
CA ALA A 16 -26.37 3.83 -7.95
C ALA A 16 -26.53 3.72 -6.43
N ALA A 17 -25.79 4.52 -5.65
CA ALA A 17 -25.92 4.60 -4.20
C ALA A 17 -27.33 5.02 -3.74
N SER A 18 -28.00 5.87 -4.52
CA SER A 18 -29.36 6.34 -4.22
C SER A 18 -30.41 5.25 -4.48
N GLU A 19 -30.15 4.35 -5.42
CA GLU A 19 -31.07 3.27 -5.81
C GLU A 19 -30.84 2.00 -4.97
N GLN A 20 -29.59 1.67 -4.65
CA GLN A 20 -29.18 0.39 -4.05
C GLN A 20 -28.67 0.53 -2.61
N GLY A 21 -28.50 1.76 -2.12
CA GLY A 21 -27.84 2.04 -0.84
C GLY A 21 -26.31 2.06 -0.97
N LEU A 22 -25.64 2.53 0.09
CA LEU A 22 -24.18 2.48 0.18
C LEU A 22 -23.74 1.10 0.67
N ASN A 23 -23.12 0.32 -0.21
CA ASN A 23 -22.48 -0.96 0.09
C ASN A 23 -20.97 -0.91 -0.24
N SER A 24 -20.25 -1.99 0.07
CA SER A 24 -18.79 -2.07 -0.10
C SER A 24 -18.36 -1.87 -1.56
N ASP A 25 -19.10 -2.41 -2.52
CA ASP A 25 -18.85 -2.22 -3.96
C ASP A 25 -18.91 -0.75 -4.38
N ILE A 26 -20.01 -0.07 -4.05
CA ILE A 26 -20.24 1.33 -4.42
C ILE A 26 -19.25 2.25 -3.69
N LEU A 27 -19.00 2.01 -2.40
CA LEU A 27 -18.01 2.76 -1.62
C LEU A 27 -16.60 2.60 -2.20
N SER A 28 -16.23 1.38 -2.60
CA SER A 28 -14.94 1.11 -3.24
C SER A 28 -14.84 1.76 -4.62
N ALA A 29 -15.91 1.74 -5.42
CA ALA A 29 -15.95 2.38 -6.73
C ALA A 29 -15.83 3.92 -6.63
N LEU A 30 -16.55 4.54 -5.69
CA LEU A 30 -16.40 5.96 -5.36
C LEU A 30 -14.98 6.28 -4.86
N GLY A 31 -14.41 5.42 -4.02
CA GLY A 31 -13.04 5.55 -3.52
C GLY A 31 -12.01 5.50 -4.65
N SER A 32 -12.14 4.55 -5.56
CA SER A 32 -11.27 4.38 -6.73
C SER A 32 -11.33 5.60 -7.66
N ALA A 33 -12.52 6.12 -7.94
CA ALA A 33 -12.68 7.33 -8.75
C ALA A 33 -12.02 8.56 -8.09
N ASN A 34 -12.18 8.74 -6.77
CA ASN A 34 -11.50 9.80 -6.04
C ASN A 34 -9.98 9.65 -6.04
N LEU A 35 -9.46 8.42 -5.93
CA LEU A 35 -8.04 8.14 -6.07
C LEU A 35 -7.52 8.58 -7.44
N LYS A 36 -8.23 8.22 -8.53
CA LYS A 36 -7.85 8.63 -9.89
C LYS A 36 -7.94 10.13 -10.14
N LEU A 37 -8.70 10.85 -9.34
CA LEU A 37 -8.77 12.31 -9.33
C LEU A 37 -7.72 12.97 -8.40
N GLY A 38 -6.88 12.18 -7.72
CA GLY A 38 -5.90 12.69 -6.75
C GLY A 38 -6.51 13.16 -5.43
N ARG A 39 -7.80 12.87 -5.18
CA ARG A 39 -8.53 13.24 -3.96
C ARG A 39 -8.28 12.23 -2.86
N LEU A 40 -7.01 12.08 -2.46
CA LEU A 40 -6.53 10.98 -1.62
C LEU A 40 -7.28 10.87 -0.28
N GLY A 41 -7.58 12.00 0.38
CA GLY A 41 -8.32 11.99 1.65
C GLY A 41 -9.75 11.46 1.53
N GLN A 42 -10.46 11.85 0.46
CA GLN A 42 -11.82 11.35 0.20
C GLN A 42 -11.79 9.87 -0.20
N ALA A 43 -10.81 9.48 -1.02
CA ALA A 43 -10.61 8.08 -1.40
C ALA A 43 -10.40 7.20 -0.16
N GLU A 44 -9.50 7.59 0.74
CA GLU A 44 -9.23 6.84 1.97
C GLU A 44 -10.49 6.67 2.83
N GLN A 45 -11.23 7.74 3.09
CA GLN A 45 -12.45 7.68 3.91
C GLN A 45 -13.48 6.71 3.32
N LEU A 46 -13.71 6.77 2.01
CA LEU A 46 -14.65 5.90 1.33
C LEU A 46 -14.20 4.44 1.37
N LEU A 47 -12.91 4.17 1.16
CA LEU A 47 -12.37 2.81 1.17
C LEU A 47 -12.37 2.21 2.58
N ARG A 48 -12.08 3.00 3.62
CA ARG A 48 -12.22 2.53 5.01
C ARG A 48 -13.67 2.19 5.34
N ARG A 49 -14.64 3.02 4.93
CA ARG A 49 -16.08 2.71 5.08
C ARG A 49 -16.49 1.46 4.31
N ALA A 50 -15.93 1.22 3.13
CA ALA A 50 -16.17 -0.04 2.40
C ALA A 50 -15.70 -1.24 3.22
N LEU A 51 -14.56 -1.12 3.90
CA LEU A 51 -14.00 -2.18 4.75
C LEU A 51 -14.69 -2.29 6.12
N GLU A 52 -15.32 -1.24 6.61
CA GLU A 52 -16.24 -1.33 7.77
C GLU A 52 -17.47 -2.17 7.42
N ALA A 53 -17.97 -2.06 6.19
CA ALA A 53 -19.11 -2.84 5.70
C ALA A 53 -18.73 -4.29 5.33
N ASP A 54 -17.58 -4.48 4.69
CA ASP A 54 -17.00 -5.80 4.42
C ASP A 54 -15.47 -5.77 4.61
N PRO A 55 -14.95 -6.25 5.75
CA PRO A 55 -13.52 -6.28 6.04
C PRO A 55 -12.69 -7.17 5.10
N THR A 56 -13.34 -8.04 4.34
CA THR A 56 -12.70 -8.99 3.42
C THR A 56 -12.76 -8.53 1.96
N PHE A 57 -13.28 -7.33 1.71
CA PHE A 57 -13.46 -6.85 0.34
C PHE A 57 -12.13 -6.47 -0.33
N VAL A 58 -11.56 -7.44 -1.05
CA VAL A 58 -10.25 -7.36 -1.71
C VAL A 58 -10.05 -6.09 -2.55
N PRO A 59 -11.02 -5.63 -3.38
CA PRO A 59 -10.85 -4.41 -4.17
C PRO A 59 -10.64 -3.16 -3.31
N ALA A 60 -11.34 -3.05 -2.18
CA ALA A 60 -11.17 -1.91 -1.27
C ALA A 60 -9.84 -1.96 -0.52
N LEU A 61 -9.38 -3.15 -0.09
CA LEU A 61 -8.05 -3.31 0.51
C LEU A 61 -6.95 -2.89 -0.47
N ASN A 62 -7.01 -3.38 -1.72
CA ASN A 62 -6.01 -3.01 -2.72
C ASN A 62 -6.00 -1.50 -2.99
N ASN A 63 -7.16 -0.88 -3.21
CA ASN A 63 -7.25 0.56 -3.45
C ASN A 63 -6.80 1.38 -2.23
N LEU A 64 -7.10 0.93 -1.00
CA LEU A 64 -6.65 1.61 0.22
C LEU A 64 -5.13 1.55 0.35
N GLY A 65 -4.53 0.40 0.06
CA GLY A 65 -3.07 0.27 0.01
C GLY A 65 -2.44 1.25 -0.98
N VAL A 66 -3.03 1.42 -2.17
CA VAL A 66 -2.53 2.39 -3.16
C VAL A 66 -2.65 3.82 -2.64
N VAL A 67 -3.79 4.20 -2.05
CA VAL A 67 -3.95 5.53 -1.43
C VAL A 67 -2.88 5.78 -0.35
N LEU A 68 -2.60 4.79 0.49
CA LEU A 68 -1.59 4.90 1.54
C LEU A 68 -0.17 5.03 0.97
N MET A 69 0.14 4.34 -0.14
CA MET A 69 1.42 4.51 -0.86
C MET A 69 1.58 5.94 -1.40
N GLU A 70 0.55 6.47 -2.06
CA GLU A 70 0.54 7.84 -2.60
C GLU A 70 0.67 8.90 -1.49
N LYS A 71 0.21 8.59 -0.28
CA LYS A 71 0.38 9.44 0.91
C LYS A 71 1.73 9.25 1.62
N GLY A 72 2.61 8.38 1.13
CA GLY A 72 3.91 8.06 1.75
C GLY A 72 3.82 7.17 2.99
N GLN A 73 2.65 6.58 3.27
CA GLN A 73 2.40 5.73 4.43
C GLN A 73 2.68 4.25 4.11
N ALA A 74 3.87 3.96 3.56
CA ALA A 74 4.22 2.64 3.03
C ALA A 74 4.14 1.50 4.05
N GLY A 75 4.41 1.77 5.33
CA GLY A 75 4.29 0.77 6.40
C GLY A 75 2.85 0.28 6.60
N GLU A 76 1.88 1.19 6.60
CA GLU A 76 0.46 0.83 6.70
C GLU A 76 -0.03 0.18 5.40
N ALA A 77 0.38 0.71 4.25
CA ALA A 77 0.07 0.13 2.94
C ALA A 77 0.51 -1.34 2.86
N ARG A 78 1.72 -1.66 3.35
CA ARG A 78 2.23 -3.04 3.42
C ARG A 78 1.28 -3.97 4.19
N VAL A 79 0.73 -3.51 5.32
CA VAL A 79 -0.20 -4.32 6.13
C VAL A 79 -1.48 -4.59 5.34
N VAL A 80 -2.07 -3.55 4.74
CA VAL A 80 -3.31 -3.67 3.96
C VAL A 80 -3.12 -4.56 2.73
N PHE A 81 -2.02 -4.39 1.98
CA PHE A 81 -1.74 -5.25 0.83
C PHE A 81 -1.47 -6.70 1.20
N LYS A 82 -0.86 -6.98 2.37
CA LYS A 82 -0.72 -8.36 2.86
C LYS A 82 -2.07 -9.02 3.09
N GLN A 83 -3.03 -8.29 3.65
CA GLN A 83 -4.39 -8.79 3.85
C GLN A 83 -5.08 -9.05 2.51
N ALA A 84 -5.00 -8.12 1.55
CA ALA A 84 -5.54 -8.29 0.21
C ALA A 84 -4.96 -9.54 -0.48
N TYR A 85 -3.63 -9.69 -0.42
CA TYR A 85 -2.91 -10.82 -1.01
C TYR A 85 -3.33 -12.16 -0.39
N ALA A 86 -3.50 -12.22 0.93
CA ALA A 86 -3.93 -13.44 1.61
C ALA A 86 -5.37 -13.84 1.23
N LEU A 87 -6.28 -12.87 1.14
CA LEU A 87 -7.69 -13.11 0.78
C LEU A 87 -7.86 -13.51 -0.69
N ASP A 88 -7.03 -12.97 -1.58
CA ASP A 88 -6.98 -13.30 -3.00
C ASP A 88 -6.12 -14.54 -3.31
N SER A 89 -5.61 -15.22 -2.27
CA SER A 89 -4.68 -16.37 -2.39
C SER A 89 -3.44 -16.08 -3.25
N GLY A 90 -3.08 -14.80 -3.41
CA GLY A 90 -1.98 -14.35 -4.24
C GLY A 90 -2.18 -14.53 -5.74
N ASP A 91 -3.42 -14.57 -6.24
CA ASP A 91 -3.72 -14.73 -7.66
C ASP A 91 -3.45 -13.44 -8.46
N SER A 92 -3.86 -12.29 -7.94
CA SER A 92 -3.69 -10.99 -8.61
C SER A 92 -2.25 -10.50 -8.66
N ASP A 93 -1.73 -10.41 -9.87
CA ASP A 93 -0.41 -9.81 -10.13
C ASP A 93 -0.31 -8.35 -9.68
N SER A 94 -1.41 -7.60 -9.79
CA SER A 94 -1.45 -6.21 -9.31
C SER A 94 -1.26 -6.11 -7.79
N ILE A 95 -1.91 -6.99 -7.02
CA ILE A 95 -1.78 -7.01 -5.56
C ILE A 95 -0.37 -7.47 -5.16
N ARG A 96 0.17 -8.47 -5.87
CA ARG A 96 1.54 -8.97 -5.68
C ARG A 96 2.57 -7.87 -5.89
N GLU A 97 2.45 -7.11 -6.97
CA GLU A 97 3.38 -6.02 -7.29
C GLU A 97 3.23 -4.85 -6.31
N ASN A 98 2.01 -4.45 -5.99
CA ASN A 98 1.74 -3.42 -5.00
C ASN A 98 2.32 -3.77 -3.61
N LEU A 99 2.16 -5.02 -3.18
CA LEU A 99 2.76 -5.51 -1.94
C LEU A 99 4.30 -5.46 -2.00
N ARG A 100 4.90 -5.88 -3.11
CA ARG A 100 6.36 -5.84 -3.32
C ARG A 100 6.89 -4.42 -3.20
N LEU A 101 6.23 -3.44 -3.83
CA LEU A 101 6.58 -2.03 -3.77
C LEU A 101 6.45 -1.47 -2.35
N ALA A 102 5.34 -1.78 -1.67
CA ALA A 102 5.11 -1.34 -0.29
C ALA A 102 6.15 -1.90 0.68
N ILE A 103 6.56 -3.16 0.53
CA ILE A 103 7.65 -3.76 1.31
C ILE A 103 8.94 -2.97 1.08
N ALA A 104 9.35 -2.79 -0.18
CA ALA A 104 10.60 -2.11 -0.51
C ALA A 104 10.64 -0.67 0.03
N GLN A 105 9.56 0.09 -0.12
CA GLN A 105 9.48 1.47 0.36
C GLN A 105 9.42 1.55 1.90
N SER A 106 8.69 0.63 2.55
CA SER A 106 8.63 0.56 4.02
C SER A 106 9.98 0.23 4.64
N GLU A 107 10.80 -0.59 3.97
CA GLU A 107 12.12 -1.00 4.44
C GLU A 107 13.17 0.08 4.15
N SER A 108 13.10 0.75 3.00
CA SER A 108 13.94 1.93 2.72
C SER A 108 13.81 3.00 3.81
N ALA A 109 12.59 3.26 4.28
CA ALA A 109 12.34 4.21 5.36
C ALA A 109 12.97 3.81 6.71
N LEU A 110 13.19 2.51 6.94
CA LEU A 110 13.87 1.99 8.15
C LEU A 110 15.40 2.09 8.04
N TYR A 111 15.95 2.18 6.83
CA TYR A 111 17.40 2.26 6.58
C TYR A 111 17.93 3.69 6.38
N ASP A 112 17.05 4.71 6.40
CA ASP A 112 17.43 6.14 6.36
C ASP A 112 17.90 6.69 7.72
N THR A 113 17.86 5.89 8.79
CA THR A 113 18.70 6.18 9.96
C THR A 113 20.16 6.10 9.51
N PRO A 114 21.05 7.03 9.90
CA PRO A 114 22.46 6.90 9.61
C PRO A 114 22.92 5.55 10.15
N GLN A 115 23.08 4.57 9.27
CA GLN A 115 23.87 3.40 9.58
C GLN A 115 25.26 3.97 9.84
N GLU A 116 25.63 4.06 11.11
CA GLU A 116 27.03 4.03 11.49
C GLU A 116 27.59 2.83 10.76
N LYS A 117 28.19 3.05 9.59
CA LYS A 117 28.94 2.02 8.88
C LYS A 117 30.07 1.70 9.84
N PRO A 118 30.04 0.56 10.55
CA PRO A 118 31.19 0.26 11.36
C PRO A 118 32.34 0.07 10.35
N ALA A 119 33.35 0.91 10.47
CA ALA A 119 34.49 0.95 9.57
C ALA A 119 35.37 -0.28 9.80
N PHE A 120 34.88 -1.45 9.42
CA PHE A 120 35.64 -2.67 9.46
C PHE A 120 36.49 -2.76 8.20
N ASN A 121 37.79 -2.51 8.36
CA ASN A 121 38.77 -2.78 7.32
C ASN A 121 39.07 -4.29 7.28
N LEU A 122 38.75 -4.93 6.16
CA LEU A 122 39.16 -6.31 5.90
C LEU A 122 40.67 -6.34 5.60
N VAL A 123 41.47 -6.60 6.62
CA VAL A 123 42.90 -6.84 6.46
C VAL A 123 43.13 -8.32 6.15
N ARG A 124 43.51 -8.62 4.90
CA ARG A 124 43.95 -9.97 4.51
C ARG A 124 45.31 -10.26 5.14
N ARG A 125 45.33 -10.89 6.32
CA ARG A 125 46.53 -11.63 6.76
C ARG A 125 46.47 -13.06 6.22
N GLY A 126 47.57 -13.48 5.63
CA GLY A 126 47.70 -14.75 4.92
C GLY A 126 47.27 -15.97 5.73
N GLN A 127 46.84 -16.98 4.96
CA GLN A 127 46.39 -18.34 5.30
C GLN A 127 46.01 -18.62 6.77
N GLY A 128 44.71 -18.51 7.05
CA GLY A 128 44.00 -19.49 7.90
C GLY A 128 43.96 -19.27 9.41
N ARG A 129 43.23 -18.24 9.89
CA ARG A 129 42.29 -18.30 11.05
C ARG A 129 41.77 -16.89 11.36
N TYR A 130 40.46 -16.77 11.62
CA TYR A 130 39.84 -15.51 12.07
C TYR A 130 39.62 -15.54 13.58
N VAL A 131 39.99 -14.46 14.27
CA VAL A 131 39.59 -14.19 15.66
C VAL A 131 38.91 -12.82 15.67
N LEU A 132 37.71 -12.74 16.23
CA LEU A 132 36.98 -11.49 16.42
C LEU A 132 37.61 -10.74 17.61
N LEU A 133 38.10 -9.54 17.37
CA LEU A 133 38.54 -8.63 18.43
C LEU A 133 37.60 -7.41 18.42
N SER A 134 36.83 -7.24 19.49
CA SER A 134 36.14 -5.99 19.80
C SER A 134 37.09 -5.09 20.60
N GLN A 135 37.23 -3.83 20.20
CA GLN A 135 37.92 -2.82 21.01
C GLN A 135 36.98 -2.35 22.13
N LEU A 136 37.49 -2.28 23.36
CA LEU A 136 36.85 -1.65 24.52
C LEU A 136 36.82 -0.12 24.35
#